data_AF-A0AAQ3Y720-F1
#
_entry.id   AF-A0AAQ3Y720-F1
#
_cell.length_a   1.000
_cell.length_b   1.000
_cell.length_c   1.000
_cell.angle_alpha   90.00
_cell.angle_beta   90.00
_cell.angle_gamma   90.00
#
_symmetry.space_group_name_H-M   'P 1'
#
loop_
_entity.id
_entity.type
_entity.pdbx_description
1 polymer ?
#
loop_
_entity_poly.entity_id
_entity_poly.type
_entity_poly.pdbx_seq_one_letter_code
_entity_poly.pdbx_strand_id
1 'polypeptide(L)'
;MSSEITTEVLAKAIDTTKETVQTDTNKVKLNIQGKNVDYQILNKAASDEDSQLNAMAIAPIVNGKPDYNNVAVVYAGTNMYSDTGANGFVTAGGALTGGLSGEYEGAQAFLNETQDKIAKHNGSITDVAGFSQSGGYMMKMAGECGKEMGFQTTSFDDWGRDQFGTLTDDQLKWLKSNPEMLRRYQNDSWANFSGRDHTYGTVSRIEGIGFNEHNTLAKYFDGDTLNLDRLAKDGIFAPGMTKAQVELAAKNWAKKNGDGKFWTGDDEEAKARVKEYLKLYGSYRIADLSELKKLRKKLKSSGGGLSKNEEIYLDNSEALLVVTTASQTMKDGLIDVITIYQEAITEAKEVWVEGLQHARSIGTELNESEIIDALAAVGATEASIVTEPIIFYKEQITKAIQLGESFDSLVSEIKSGIDKLVQSDKNLASQLF
;
A
#
# COMPACT_ATOMS: atom_id res chain seq x y z
N MET A 1 -5.76 -12.64 22.66
CA MET A 1 -5.29 -11.62 21.70
C MET A 1 -3.96 -12.12 21.19
N SER A 2 -3.74 -12.09 19.86
CA SER A 2 -2.45 -12.53 19.28
C SER A 2 -1.31 -11.81 20.00
N SER A 3 -0.29 -12.56 20.40
CA SER A 3 0.94 -12.02 20.97
C SER A 3 1.88 -11.45 19.90
N GLU A 4 1.46 -11.42 18.63
CA GLU A 4 2.29 -10.95 17.51
C GLU A 4 2.54 -9.45 17.54
N ILE A 5 3.77 -9.06 17.21
CA ILE A 5 4.13 -7.67 16.94
C ILE A 5 3.60 -7.38 15.54
N THR A 6 2.71 -6.39 15.44
CA THR A 6 2.11 -6.00 14.17
C THR A 6 2.66 -4.66 13.69
N THR A 7 2.45 -4.33 12.42
CA THR A 7 2.80 -3.01 11.85
C THR A 7 2.20 -1.85 12.67
N GLU A 8 0.97 -1.99 13.19
CA GLU A 8 0.35 -1.02 14.10
C GLU A 8 1.19 -0.80 15.38
N VAL A 9 1.70 -1.89 15.97
CA VAL A 9 2.56 -1.84 17.16
C VAL A 9 3.87 -1.13 16.82
N LEU A 10 4.51 -1.46 15.69
CA LEU A 10 5.75 -0.84 15.26
C LEU A 10 5.59 0.68 15.08
N ALA A 11 4.57 1.10 14.33
CA ALA A 11 4.30 2.52 14.07
C ALA A 11 4.04 3.30 15.37
N LYS A 12 3.19 2.77 16.26
CA LYS A 12 2.86 3.43 17.53
C LYS A 12 4.02 3.42 18.52
N ALA A 13 4.82 2.35 18.55
CA ALA A 13 6.01 2.31 19.39
C ALA A 13 6.99 3.40 18.97
N ILE A 14 7.28 3.52 17.66
CA ILE A 14 8.12 4.59 17.09
C ILE A 14 7.62 5.98 17.53
N ASP A 15 6.32 6.27 17.37
CA ASP A 15 5.74 7.58 17.70
C ASP A 15 5.96 7.97 19.18
N THR A 16 6.01 6.97 20.08
CA THR A 16 6.22 7.19 21.53
C THR A 16 7.68 7.10 21.97
N THR A 17 8.59 6.63 21.10
CA THR A 17 9.97 6.27 21.49
C THR A 17 10.71 7.44 22.12
N LYS A 18 10.74 8.61 21.46
CA LYS A 18 11.52 9.78 21.94
C LYS A 18 11.14 10.21 23.35
N GLU A 19 9.85 10.21 23.67
CA GLU A 19 9.37 10.56 25.01
C GLU A 19 9.65 9.43 26.01
N THR A 20 9.38 8.18 25.62
CA THR A 20 9.44 7.02 26.52
C THR A 20 10.86 6.76 27.00
N VAL A 21 11.84 6.81 26.10
CA VAL A 21 13.24 6.43 26.41
C VAL A 21 13.92 7.39 27.37
N GLN A 22 13.43 8.64 27.45
CA GLN A 22 13.91 9.68 28.37
C GLN A 22 13.41 9.51 29.81
N THR A 23 12.52 8.55 30.06
CA THR A 23 11.97 8.28 31.41
C THR A 23 12.56 7.00 32.00
N ASP A 24 12.44 6.80 33.32
CA ASP A 24 12.88 5.57 33.99
C ASP A 24 11.90 4.38 33.82
N THR A 25 10.87 4.52 32.98
CA THR A 25 9.91 3.42 32.76
C THR A 25 10.59 2.18 32.16
N ASN A 26 10.05 1.03 32.52
CA ASN A 26 10.38 -0.27 31.93
C ASN A 26 9.23 -0.82 31.07
N LYS A 27 8.17 -0.06 30.87
CA LYS A 27 7.02 -0.43 30.03
C LYS A 27 6.62 0.73 29.13
N VAL A 28 6.12 0.40 27.95
CA VAL A 28 5.41 1.33 27.08
C VAL A 28 3.96 0.89 26.93
N LYS A 29 3.04 1.85 26.95
CA LYS A 29 1.61 1.59 26.78
C LYS A 29 1.16 2.10 25.43
N LEU A 30 0.67 1.20 24.59
CA LEU A 30 0.24 1.51 23.22
C LEU A 30 -1.27 1.29 23.09
N ASN A 31 -1.96 2.19 22.39
CA ASN A 31 -3.36 1.99 22.05
C ASN A 31 -3.47 1.18 20.75
N ILE A 32 -3.71 -0.12 20.87
CA ILE A 32 -3.82 -1.07 19.76
C ILE A 32 -5.29 -1.43 19.57
N GLN A 33 -5.83 -1.17 18.37
CA GLN A 33 -7.24 -1.46 18.03
C GLN A 33 -8.25 -0.96 19.09
N GLY A 34 -8.01 0.23 19.64
CA GLY A 34 -8.87 0.86 20.66
C GLY A 34 -8.64 0.37 22.09
N LYS A 35 -7.66 -0.50 22.33
CA LYS A 35 -7.31 -1.01 23.67
C LYS A 35 -5.91 -0.58 24.07
N ASN A 36 -5.74 -0.15 25.31
CA ASN A 36 -4.42 0.13 25.85
C ASN A 36 -3.75 -1.19 26.26
N VAL A 37 -2.59 -1.47 25.65
CA VAL A 37 -1.79 -2.69 25.85
C VAL A 37 -0.40 -2.28 26.33
N ASP A 38 0.07 -2.91 27.40
CA ASP A 38 1.42 -2.70 27.92
C ASP A 38 2.41 -3.68 27.26
N TYR A 39 3.55 -3.15 26.84
CA TYR A 39 4.70 -3.91 26.37
C TYR A 39 5.88 -3.72 27.33
N GLN A 40 6.67 -4.77 27.53
CA GLN A 40 7.90 -4.70 28.30
C GLN A 40 8.99 -4.05 27.46
N ILE A 41 9.68 -3.05 28.00
CA ILE A 41 10.92 -2.54 27.44
C ILE A 41 12.07 -3.44 27.90
N LEU A 42 12.81 -4.00 26.93
CA LEU A 42 13.95 -4.89 27.14
C LEU A 42 15.30 -4.17 26.99
N ASN A 43 15.33 -3.17 26.12
CA ASN A 43 16.48 -2.28 25.93
C ASN A 43 15.97 -0.90 25.48
N LYS A 44 16.73 0.16 25.76
CA LYS A 44 16.46 1.51 25.25
C LYS A 44 17.74 2.30 25.10
N ALA A 45 17.78 3.14 24.07
CA ALA A 45 18.76 4.20 23.88
C ALA A 45 17.99 5.52 23.83
N ALA A 46 18.45 6.49 24.62
CA ALA A 46 17.91 7.82 24.67
C ALA A 46 18.94 8.78 24.12
N SER A 47 18.50 9.76 23.33
CA SER A 47 19.42 10.78 22.84
C SER A 47 20.02 11.59 23.99
N ASP A 48 21.32 11.89 23.84
CA ASP A 48 22.15 12.67 24.76
C ASP A 48 22.96 13.73 23.98
N GLU A 49 23.97 14.34 24.60
CA GLU A 49 24.78 15.39 23.97
C GLU A 49 25.61 14.90 22.77
N ASP A 50 25.92 13.61 22.70
CA ASP A 50 26.81 13.01 21.70
C ASP A 50 26.06 12.24 20.61
N SER A 51 24.84 11.76 20.91
CA SER A 51 24.04 10.91 20.04
C SER A 51 22.59 11.38 19.96
N GLN A 52 22.06 11.47 18.74
CA GLN A 52 20.63 11.75 18.53
C GLN A 52 19.75 10.49 18.57
N LEU A 53 20.35 9.31 18.74
CA LEU A 53 19.65 8.03 18.64
C LEU A 53 18.61 7.89 19.75
N ASN A 54 17.35 7.73 19.36
CA ASN A 54 16.29 7.24 20.25
C ASN A 54 15.81 5.90 19.72
N ALA A 55 15.96 4.85 20.52
CA ALA A 55 15.62 3.48 20.15
C ALA A 55 15.04 2.72 21.33
N MET A 56 14.14 1.78 21.04
CA MET A 56 13.50 0.96 22.07
C MET A 56 13.33 -0.47 21.57
N ALA A 57 13.68 -1.44 22.41
CA ALA A 57 13.38 -2.84 22.19
C ALA A 57 12.21 -3.24 23.10
N ILE A 58 11.12 -3.75 22.53
CA ILE A 58 9.91 -4.10 23.25
C ILE A 58 9.50 -5.55 23.01
N ALA A 59 8.84 -6.14 24.02
CA ALA A 59 8.22 -7.46 23.92
C ALA A 59 6.80 -7.44 24.50
N PRO A 60 5.86 -8.19 23.91
CA PRO A 60 4.55 -8.46 24.50
C PRO A 60 4.70 -9.07 25.90
N ILE A 61 3.73 -8.80 26.78
CA ILE A 61 3.67 -9.43 28.11
C ILE A 61 2.67 -10.58 28.07
N VAL A 62 3.18 -11.81 28.09
CA VAL A 62 2.38 -13.04 28.09
C VAL A 62 2.50 -13.70 29.47
N ASN A 63 1.37 -13.95 30.12
CA ASN A 63 1.31 -14.53 31.48
C ASN A 63 2.20 -13.77 32.51
N GLY A 64 2.21 -12.44 32.41
CA GLY A 64 2.97 -11.56 33.32
C GLY A 64 4.49 -11.54 33.06
N LYS A 65 4.98 -12.19 32.01
CA LYS A 65 6.40 -12.21 31.63
C LYS A 65 6.59 -11.68 30.20
N PRO A 66 7.76 -11.10 29.88
CA PRO A 66 8.07 -10.70 28.51
C PRO A 66 8.19 -11.92 27.61
N ASP A 67 7.62 -11.85 26.41
CA ASP A 67 7.81 -12.85 25.36
C ASP A 67 9.11 -12.57 24.61
N TYR A 68 10.21 -13.14 25.11
CA TYR A 68 11.55 -12.95 24.53
C TYR A 68 11.70 -13.54 23.12
N ASN A 69 10.77 -14.37 22.66
CA ASN A 69 10.80 -14.91 21.29
C ASN A 69 10.15 -13.95 20.27
N ASN A 70 9.53 -12.87 20.76
CA ASN A 70 8.82 -11.90 19.94
C ASN A 70 9.22 -10.49 20.34
N VAL A 71 10.41 -10.08 19.90
CA VAL A 71 11.01 -8.79 20.25
C VAL A 71 11.04 -7.87 19.03
N ALA A 72 10.49 -6.67 19.20
CA ALA A 72 10.58 -5.58 18.24
C ALA A 72 11.68 -4.62 18.65
N VAL A 73 12.47 -4.15 17.69
CA VAL A 73 13.36 -3.01 17.87
C VAL A 73 12.88 -1.86 17.00
N VAL A 74 12.58 -0.72 17.62
CA VAL A 74 12.09 0.47 16.93
C VAL A 74 13.05 1.65 17.08
N TYR A 75 13.26 2.36 15.99
CA TYR A 75 14.10 3.56 15.92
C TYR A 75 13.24 4.78 15.60
N ALA A 76 13.38 5.84 16.40
CA ALA A 76 12.72 7.11 16.11
C ALA A 76 13.38 7.81 14.91
N GLY A 77 12.67 8.78 14.33
CA GLY A 77 13.23 9.68 13.32
C GLY A 77 14.09 10.79 13.93
N THR A 78 14.53 11.71 13.08
CA THR A 78 15.40 12.84 13.41
C THR A 78 14.93 13.64 14.62
N ASN A 79 15.82 13.89 15.58
CA ASN A 79 15.57 14.83 16.67
C ASN A 79 15.36 16.27 16.17
N MET A 80 14.21 16.83 16.53
CA MET A 80 13.86 18.23 16.30
C MET A 80 14.51 19.14 17.34
N TYR A 81 14.52 20.45 17.12
CA TYR A 81 15.09 21.42 18.08
C TYR A 81 14.38 21.40 19.45
N SER A 82 13.12 20.96 19.49
CA SER A 82 12.34 20.79 20.72
C SER A 82 12.60 19.49 21.46
N ASP A 83 13.31 18.53 20.83
CA ASP A 83 13.53 17.21 21.41
C ASP A 83 14.76 17.22 22.34
N THR A 84 14.76 16.30 23.32
CA THR A 84 15.88 16.13 24.25
C THR A 84 17.08 15.48 23.56
N GLY A 85 18.27 16.04 23.81
CA GLY A 85 19.57 15.52 23.35
C GLY A 85 20.07 16.18 22.05
N ALA A 86 20.95 15.49 21.33
CA ALA A 86 21.62 16.01 20.15
C ALA A 86 20.63 16.24 19.00
N ASN A 87 20.88 17.31 18.25
CA ASN A 87 20.06 17.70 17.11
C ASN A 87 20.39 16.83 15.88
N GLY A 88 19.36 16.26 15.25
CA GLY A 88 19.53 15.35 14.13
C GLY A 88 19.57 15.98 12.73
N PHE A 89 19.40 17.30 12.61
CA PHE A 89 19.28 17.96 11.29
C PHE A 89 20.56 17.84 10.45
N VAL A 90 21.74 17.83 11.08
CA VAL A 90 23.02 17.69 10.37
C VAL A 90 23.13 16.31 9.71
N THR A 91 22.85 15.25 10.45
CA THR A 91 22.90 13.89 9.94
C THR A 91 21.77 13.61 8.96
N ALA A 92 20.61 14.26 9.11
CA ALA A 92 19.49 14.17 8.16
C ALA A 92 19.84 14.86 6.84
N GLY A 93 20.56 16.00 6.92
CA GLY A 93 21.14 16.68 5.76
C GLY A 93 22.20 15.83 5.06
N GLY A 94 23.02 15.07 5.81
CA GLY A 94 23.97 14.11 5.24
C GLY A 94 23.26 13.06 4.36
N ALA A 95 22.16 12.49 4.85
CA ALA A 95 21.39 11.49 4.10
C ALA A 95 20.79 12.02 2.77
N LEU A 96 20.61 13.34 2.59
CA LEU A 96 20.20 13.92 1.30
C LEU A 96 21.26 13.79 0.21
N THR A 97 22.53 13.71 0.60
CA THR A 97 23.66 13.59 -0.33
C THR A 97 23.87 12.17 -0.82
N GLY A 98 23.19 11.18 -0.21
CA GLY A 98 23.36 9.75 -0.45
C GLY A 98 24.03 9.07 0.73
N GLY A 99 23.88 7.74 0.83
CA GLY A 99 24.52 6.94 1.87
C GLY A 99 23.67 6.75 3.14
N LEU A 100 24.28 6.16 4.16
CA LEU A 100 23.65 5.94 5.47
C LEU A 100 23.71 7.22 6.29
N SER A 101 22.66 7.48 7.07
CA SER A 101 22.70 8.57 8.04
C SER A 101 23.70 8.25 9.15
N GLY A 102 24.18 9.28 9.85
CA GLY A 102 25.20 9.13 10.92
C GLY A 102 24.77 8.23 12.08
N GLU A 103 23.46 7.96 12.22
CA GLU A 103 22.89 7.11 13.28
C GLU A 103 23.03 5.62 12.99
N TYR A 104 23.34 5.21 11.76
CA TYR A 104 23.28 3.80 11.40
C TYR A 104 24.19 2.93 12.27
N GLU A 105 25.42 3.36 12.53
CA GLU A 105 26.36 2.61 13.38
C GLU A 105 25.84 2.46 14.81
N GLY A 106 25.27 3.53 15.37
CA GLY A 106 24.63 3.51 16.70
C GLY A 106 23.40 2.61 16.74
N ALA A 107 22.58 2.62 15.68
CA ALA A 107 21.42 1.74 15.54
C ALA A 107 21.85 0.27 15.45
N GLN A 108 22.86 -0.06 14.66
CA GLN A 108 23.39 -1.41 14.56
C GLN A 108 23.99 -1.88 15.89
N ALA A 109 24.74 -1.02 16.59
CA ALA A 109 25.26 -1.34 17.92
C ALA A 109 24.14 -1.61 18.93
N PHE A 110 23.07 -0.80 18.93
CA PHE A 110 21.90 -1.01 19.78
C PHE A 110 21.17 -2.32 19.47
N LEU A 111 21.06 -2.68 18.19
CA LEU A 111 20.46 -3.94 17.75
C LEU A 111 21.25 -5.14 18.30
N ASN A 112 22.58 -5.13 18.14
CA ASN A 112 23.46 -6.18 18.62
C ASN A 112 23.43 -6.30 20.15
N GLU A 113 23.49 -5.17 20.86
CA GLU A 113 23.37 -5.15 22.32
C GLU A 113 22.04 -5.73 22.79
N THR A 114 20.96 -5.42 22.07
CA THR A 114 19.63 -5.98 22.34
C THR A 114 19.63 -7.49 22.14
N GLN A 115 20.21 -7.98 21.03
CA GLN A 115 20.34 -9.41 20.78
C GLN A 115 21.12 -10.13 21.89
N ASP A 116 22.22 -9.56 22.36
CA ASP A 116 23.02 -10.12 23.47
C ASP A 116 22.24 -10.15 24.79
N LYS A 117 21.43 -9.12 25.04
CA LYS A 117 20.56 -9.05 26.23
C LYS A 117 19.50 -10.15 26.20
N ILE A 118 18.82 -10.36 25.07
CA ILE A 118 17.73 -11.34 24.97
C ILE A 118 18.23 -12.78 24.76
N ALA A 119 19.45 -12.98 24.24
CA ALA A 119 20.04 -14.30 24.06
C ALA A 119 20.18 -15.06 25.39
N LYS A 120 20.34 -14.36 26.51
CA LYS A 120 20.31 -14.93 27.88
C LYS A 120 18.98 -15.60 28.24
N HIS A 121 17.94 -15.28 27.49
CA HIS A 121 16.59 -15.81 27.61
C HIS A 121 16.20 -16.72 26.43
N ASN A 122 17.17 -17.09 25.58
CA ASN A 122 16.95 -17.76 24.29
C ASN A 122 16.00 -16.99 23.36
N GLY A 123 16.01 -15.65 23.47
CA GLY A 123 15.13 -14.78 22.72
C GLY A 123 15.59 -14.48 21.31
N SER A 124 14.65 -13.99 20.50
CA SER A 124 14.85 -13.60 19.11
C SER A 124 14.18 -12.27 18.81
N ILE A 125 14.89 -11.43 18.05
CA ILE A 125 14.32 -10.24 17.42
C ILE A 125 13.54 -10.71 16.19
N THR A 126 12.27 -10.34 16.09
CA THR A 126 11.40 -10.72 14.97
C THR A 126 11.16 -9.54 14.02
N ASP A 127 11.19 -8.32 14.55
CA ASP A 127 10.81 -7.12 13.82
C ASP A 127 11.74 -5.96 14.16
N VAL A 128 12.17 -5.24 13.13
CA VAL A 128 12.96 -4.02 13.27
C VAL A 128 12.31 -2.92 12.44
N ALA A 129 12.05 -1.76 13.01
CA ALA A 129 11.38 -0.69 12.29
C ALA A 129 11.99 0.69 12.54
N GLY A 130 11.89 1.54 11.53
CA GLY A 130 12.39 2.92 11.56
C GLY A 130 11.46 3.86 10.83
N PHE A 131 11.51 5.13 11.21
CA PHE A 131 10.74 6.22 10.61
C PHE A 131 11.66 7.34 10.15
N SER A 132 11.29 8.04 9.07
CA SER A 132 12.05 9.19 8.60
C SER A 132 13.50 8.79 8.31
N GLN A 133 14.48 9.48 8.89
CA GLN A 133 15.89 9.18 8.78
C GLN A 133 16.24 7.73 9.18
N SER A 134 15.61 7.19 10.23
CA SER A 134 15.84 5.79 10.61
C SER A 134 15.15 4.80 9.69
N GLY A 135 14.04 5.22 9.06
CA GLY A 135 13.45 4.49 7.94
C GLY A 135 14.43 4.35 6.78
N GLY A 136 15.29 5.35 6.56
CA GLY A 136 16.24 5.41 5.45
C GLY A 136 17.27 4.28 5.45
N TYR A 137 17.75 3.87 6.63
CA TYR A 137 18.72 2.78 6.75
C TYR A 137 18.09 1.40 7.01
N MET A 138 16.75 1.27 7.07
CA MET A 138 16.09 -0.04 7.24
C MET A 138 16.41 -1.00 6.10
N MET A 139 16.60 -0.50 4.87
CA MET A 139 17.01 -1.32 3.73
C MET A 139 18.38 -1.97 3.98
N LYS A 140 19.34 -1.20 4.50
CA LYS A 140 20.66 -1.71 4.88
C LYS A 140 20.56 -2.69 6.05
N MET A 141 19.81 -2.33 7.08
CA MET A 141 19.56 -3.15 8.26
C MET A 141 18.99 -4.53 7.89
N ALA A 142 18.09 -4.57 6.91
CA ALA A 142 17.51 -5.81 6.39
C ALA A 142 18.54 -6.71 5.72
N GLY A 143 19.32 -6.15 4.80
CA GLY A 143 20.30 -6.90 4.02
C GLY A 143 21.51 -7.34 4.84
N GLU A 144 21.94 -6.52 5.79
CA GLU A 144 23.12 -6.77 6.63
C GLU A 144 22.79 -7.63 7.86
N CYS A 145 21.86 -7.18 8.70
CA CYS A 145 21.57 -7.81 9.98
C CYS A 145 20.36 -8.74 9.89
N GLY A 146 19.30 -8.34 9.19
CA GLY A 146 18.05 -9.10 9.08
C GLY A 146 18.24 -10.46 8.43
N LYS A 147 19.10 -10.54 7.40
CA LYS A 147 19.50 -11.79 6.76
C LYS A 147 20.12 -12.80 7.74
N GLU A 148 20.94 -12.34 8.68
CA GLU A 148 21.66 -13.22 9.61
C GLU A 148 20.84 -13.54 10.86
N MET A 149 20.10 -12.55 11.37
CA MET A 149 19.34 -12.64 12.61
C MET A 149 17.90 -13.13 12.41
N GLY A 150 17.39 -13.11 11.17
CA GLY A 150 16.08 -13.65 10.80
C GLY A 150 14.88 -12.74 11.05
N PHE A 151 15.09 -11.44 11.32
CA PHE A 151 14.00 -10.48 11.53
C PHE A 151 13.51 -9.81 10.24
N GLN A 152 12.25 -9.36 10.26
CA GLN A 152 11.66 -8.52 9.22
C GLN A 152 11.97 -7.05 9.51
N THR A 153 12.10 -6.25 8.45
CA THR A 153 12.26 -4.79 8.57
C THR A 153 11.03 -4.05 8.04
N THR A 154 10.67 -2.96 8.71
CA THR A 154 9.62 -2.05 8.27
C THR A 154 10.10 -0.60 8.28
N SER A 155 10.08 0.08 7.14
CA SER A 155 10.31 1.52 7.07
C SER A 155 9.01 2.28 6.95
N PHE A 156 8.85 3.33 7.76
CA PHE A 156 7.78 4.29 7.64
C PHE A 156 8.32 5.61 7.11
N ASP A 157 7.76 6.04 5.99
CA ASP A 157 8.03 7.29 5.31
C ASP A 157 9.50 7.67 5.33
N ASP A 158 10.33 6.80 4.78
CA ASP A 158 11.78 6.87 4.92
C ASP A 158 12.37 8.13 4.27
N TRP A 159 13.42 8.68 4.90
CA TRP A 159 14.16 9.87 4.47
C TRP A 159 15.59 9.50 4.05
N GLY A 160 16.03 10.09 2.95
CA GLY A 160 17.40 9.95 2.44
C GLY A 160 17.45 9.68 0.93
N ARG A 161 18.64 9.79 0.36
CA ARG A 161 18.93 9.51 -1.06
C ARG A 161 19.76 8.23 -1.17
N ASP A 162 19.66 7.54 -2.30
CA ASP A 162 20.57 6.45 -2.69
C ASP A 162 20.78 5.39 -1.59
N GLN A 163 19.67 4.95 -1.00
CA GLN A 163 19.68 3.88 0.01
C GLN A 163 20.17 2.57 -0.62
N PHE A 164 19.89 2.38 -1.91
CA PHE A 164 20.38 1.27 -2.71
C PHE A 164 21.91 1.20 -2.76
N GLY A 165 22.59 2.32 -2.99
CA GLY A 165 24.06 2.37 -3.07
C GLY A 165 24.77 1.99 -1.77
N THR A 166 24.05 1.87 -0.66
CA THR A 166 24.60 1.43 0.63
C THR A 166 24.77 -0.09 0.74
N LEU A 167 24.10 -0.85 -0.13
CA LEU A 167 24.10 -2.31 -0.09
C LEU A 167 25.31 -2.89 -0.84
N THR A 168 25.83 -4.02 -0.36
CA THR A 168 26.72 -4.86 -1.17
C THR A 168 25.91 -5.65 -2.20
N ASP A 169 26.58 -6.18 -3.23
CA ASP A 169 25.93 -7.01 -4.26
C ASP A 169 25.17 -8.21 -3.67
N ASP A 170 25.75 -8.86 -2.65
CA ASP A 170 25.13 -10.00 -1.97
C ASP A 170 23.90 -9.60 -1.15
N GLN A 171 23.96 -8.45 -0.47
CA GLN A 171 22.84 -7.90 0.30
C GLN A 171 21.69 -7.54 -0.66
N LEU A 172 22.00 -6.88 -1.77
CA LEU A 172 21.04 -6.53 -2.80
C LEU A 172 20.38 -7.76 -3.42
N LYS A 173 21.18 -8.77 -3.79
CA LYS A 173 20.69 -10.01 -4.37
C LYS A 173 19.74 -10.71 -3.40
N TRP A 174 20.09 -10.76 -2.12
CA TRP A 174 19.23 -11.35 -1.10
C TRP A 174 17.91 -10.59 -0.96
N LEU A 175 17.92 -9.26 -0.88
CA LEU A 175 16.70 -8.45 -0.80
C LEU A 175 15.79 -8.61 -2.02
N LYS A 176 16.37 -8.71 -3.23
CA LYS A 176 15.61 -9.00 -4.45
C LYS A 176 14.89 -10.34 -4.40
N SER A 177 15.47 -11.34 -3.72
CA SER A 177 14.88 -12.67 -3.57
C SER A 177 13.94 -12.80 -2.37
N ASN A 178 13.97 -11.84 -1.42
CA ASN A 178 13.16 -11.85 -0.20
C ASN A 178 12.52 -10.47 0.03
N PRO A 179 11.72 -9.94 -0.92
CA PRO A 179 11.16 -8.59 -0.82
C PRO A 179 10.19 -8.40 0.36
N GLU A 180 9.65 -9.48 0.91
CA GLU A 180 8.79 -9.49 2.10
C GLU A 180 9.53 -9.19 3.41
N MET A 181 10.87 -9.35 3.41
CA MET A 181 11.72 -9.06 4.57
C MET A 181 11.97 -7.55 4.76
N LEU A 182 11.54 -6.73 3.79
CA LEU A 182 11.60 -5.27 3.83
C LEU A 182 10.25 -4.69 3.41
N ARG A 183 9.41 -4.31 4.37
CA ARG A 183 8.18 -3.57 4.13
C ARG A 183 8.45 -2.07 4.17
N ARG A 184 7.85 -1.32 3.25
CA ARG A 184 8.07 0.13 3.17
C ARG A 184 6.75 0.84 2.94
N TYR A 185 6.35 1.70 3.86
CA TYR A 185 5.17 2.54 3.72
C TYR A 185 5.62 3.96 3.41
N GLN A 186 5.43 4.40 2.17
CA GLN A 186 5.92 5.68 1.68
C GLN A 186 4.74 6.58 1.38
N ASN A 187 4.69 7.78 1.96
CA ASN A 187 3.63 8.74 1.68
C ASN A 187 4.13 9.94 0.86
N ASP A 188 3.22 10.75 0.31
CA ASP A 188 3.52 11.93 -0.51
C ASP A 188 3.98 13.17 0.28
N SER A 189 4.57 12.98 1.47
CA SER A 189 5.15 14.06 2.27
C SER A 189 6.44 14.63 1.67
N TRP A 190 7.01 15.63 2.34
CA TRP A 190 8.29 16.25 2.03
C TRP A 190 9.44 15.23 2.00
N ALA A 191 9.29 14.06 2.63
CA ALA A 191 10.26 12.97 2.50
C ALA A 191 10.39 12.42 1.08
N ASN A 192 9.36 12.57 0.25
CA ASN A 192 9.41 12.18 -1.15
C ASN A 192 10.45 13.00 -1.96
N PHE A 193 10.87 14.17 -1.45
CA PHE A 193 11.86 15.04 -2.10
C PHE A 193 13.30 14.67 -1.76
N SER A 194 13.52 13.71 -0.85
CA SER A 194 14.87 13.29 -0.47
C SER A 194 15.57 12.48 -1.56
N GLY A 195 14.87 12.03 -2.60
CA GLY A 195 15.42 11.10 -3.60
C GLY A 195 15.54 9.66 -3.07
N ARG A 196 14.65 9.28 -2.15
CA ARG A 196 14.55 7.91 -1.62
C ARG A 196 14.18 6.91 -2.70
N ASP A 197 14.56 5.65 -2.51
CA ASP A 197 14.22 4.59 -3.45
C ASP A 197 12.74 4.21 -3.36
N HIS A 198 12.13 3.81 -4.48
CA HIS A 198 10.75 3.33 -4.57
C HIS A 198 10.64 1.89 -5.10
N THR A 199 11.77 1.20 -5.26
CA THR A 199 11.86 0.00 -6.09
C THR A 199 11.98 -1.28 -5.26
N TYR A 200 12.71 -1.24 -4.14
CA TYR A 200 13.09 -2.43 -3.39
C TYR A 200 12.27 -2.64 -2.13
N GLY A 201 12.03 -3.92 -1.83
CA GLY A 201 11.13 -4.36 -0.77
C GLY A 201 9.67 -4.38 -1.22
N THR A 202 8.78 -4.63 -0.27
CA THR A 202 7.33 -4.51 -0.45
C THR A 202 6.93 -3.06 -0.20
N VAL A 203 6.89 -2.25 -1.26
CA VAL A 203 6.57 -0.83 -1.20
C VAL A 203 5.07 -0.60 -1.30
N SER A 204 4.50 0.00 -0.25
CA SER A 204 3.15 0.57 -0.24
C SER A 204 3.27 2.08 -0.38
N ARG A 205 2.78 2.62 -1.50
CA ARG A 205 2.71 4.07 -1.73
C ARG A 205 1.37 4.62 -1.26
N ILE A 206 1.34 5.61 -0.38
CA ILE A 206 0.15 6.24 0.18
C ILE A 206 0.09 7.68 -0.33
N GLU A 207 -1.04 8.13 -0.85
CA GLU A 207 -1.12 9.41 -1.58
C GLU A 207 -2.29 10.26 -1.09
N GLY A 208 -2.09 11.57 -0.98
CA GLY A 208 -3.05 12.49 -0.37
C GLY A 208 -2.85 12.70 1.13
N ILE A 209 -1.72 12.24 1.70
CA ILE A 209 -1.30 12.58 3.06
C ILE A 209 -0.89 14.06 3.10
N GLY A 210 -0.21 14.53 2.06
CA GLY A 210 0.12 15.94 1.86
C GLY A 210 1.56 16.28 2.20
N PHE A 211 2.08 17.31 1.53
CA PHE A 211 3.50 17.66 1.53
C PHE A 211 4.09 17.85 2.93
N ASN A 212 3.36 18.42 3.90
CA ASN A 212 3.91 18.68 5.24
C ASN A 212 3.71 17.54 6.24
N GLU A 213 3.07 16.44 5.85
CA GLU A 213 2.55 15.41 6.76
C GLU A 213 3.47 14.18 6.83
N HIS A 214 4.70 14.37 7.30
CA HIS A 214 5.68 13.30 7.47
C HIS A 214 5.42 12.50 8.75
N ASN A 215 4.90 11.28 8.61
CA ASN A 215 4.40 10.48 9.73
C ASN A 215 4.46 8.96 9.50
N THR A 216 4.23 8.18 10.55
CA THR A 216 4.30 6.70 10.55
C THR A 216 3.04 6.01 10.05
N LEU A 217 1.96 6.75 9.77
CA LEU A 217 0.62 6.23 9.50
C LEU A 217 0.03 5.41 10.66
N ALA A 218 0.56 5.51 11.89
CA ALA A 218 0.10 4.76 13.06
C ALA A 218 -1.42 4.82 13.28
N LYS A 219 -2.04 5.96 12.94
CA LYS A 219 -3.48 6.16 13.05
C LYS A 219 -4.29 5.42 11.98
N TYR A 220 -3.69 4.77 10.99
CA TYR A 220 -4.37 4.09 9.89
C TYR A 220 -4.14 2.58 9.86
N PHE A 221 -3.41 2.00 10.81
CA PHE A 221 -3.27 0.56 10.90
C PHE A 221 -4.34 -0.07 11.81
N ASP A 222 -4.81 -1.25 11.42
CA ASP A 222 -5.47 -2.23 12.27
C ASP A 222 -4.64 -3.53 12.18
N GLY A 223 -3.79 -3.78 13.18
CA GLY A 223 -2.78 -4.84 13.12
C GLY A 223 -1.77 -4.61 11.98
N ASP A 224 -1.58 -5.61 11.12
CA ASP A 224 -0.65 -5.51 9.97
C ASP A 224 -1.24 -4.81 8.74
N THR A 225 -2.53 -4.49 8.78
CA THR A 225 -3.25 -3.99 7.60
C THR A 225 -3.62 -2.52 7.74
N LEU A 226 -3.53 -1.79 6.62
CA LEU A 226 -4.08 -0.44 6.53
C LEU A 226 -5.62 -0.49 6.55
N ASN A 227 -6.23 0.33 7.40
CA ASN A 227 -7.65 0.59 7.43
C ASN A 227 -8.02 1.53 6.27
N LEU A 228 -8.36 0.93 5.14
CA LEU A 228 -8.69 1.64 3.90
C LEU A 228 -9.92 2.54 4.04
N ASP A 229 -10.88 2.21 4.91
CA ASP A 229 -12.04 3.06 5.16
C ASP A 229 -11.67 4.35 5.89
N ARG A 230 -10.73 4.28 6.84
CA ARG A 230 -10.21 5.44 7.58
C ARG A 230 -9.40 6.34 6.65
N LEU A 231 -8.55 5.75 5.81
CA LEU A 231 -7.83 6.47 4.77
C LEU A 231 -8.78 7.16 3.79
N ALA A 232 -9.80 6.45 3.31
CA ALA A 232 -10.77 7.03 2.37
C ALA A 232 -11.60 8.17 2.99
N LYS A 233 -11.99 8.06 4.26
CA LYS A 233 -12.63 9.16 4.99
C LYS A 233 -11.73 10.39 5.10
N ASP A 234 -10.43 10.18 5.24
CA ASP A 234 -9.45 11.27 5.34
C ASP A 234 -8.98 11.78 3.96
N GLY A 235 -9.49 11.24 2.86
CA GLY A 235 -9.14 11.69 1.51
C GLY A 235 -7.80 11.15 1.01
N ILE A 236 -7.37 10.02 1.54
CA ILE A 236 -6.05 9.42 1.26
C ILE A 236 -6.25 8.13 0.48
N PHE A 237 -5.44 7.96 -0.56
CA PHE A 237 -5.34 6.76 -1.35
C PHE A 237 -4.27 5.81 -0.82
N ALA A 238 -4.55 4.53 -0.94
CA ALA A 238 -3.61 3.45 -0.68
C ALA A 238 -3.86 2.31 -1.67
N PRO A 239 -2.86 1.43 -1.92
CA PRO A 239 -3.06 0.29 -2.78
C PRO A 239 -4.17 -0.62 -2.24
N GLY A 240 -4.96 -1.20 -3.15
CA GLY A 240 -6.00 -2.16 -2.79
C GLY A 240 -7.32 -1.55 -2.30
N MET A 241 -7.62 -0.28 -2.64
CA MET A 241 -8.94 0.32 -2.39
C MET A 241 -9.99 -0.11 -3.42
N THR A 242 -11.22 -0.33 -2.96
CA THR A 242 -12.40 -0.55 -3.82
C THR A 242 -12.81 0.73 -4.52
N LYS A 243 -13.61 0.65 -5.61
CA LYS A 243 -14.13 1.84 -6.30
C LYS A 243 -14.82 2.82 -5.35
N ALA A 244 -15.69 2.33 -4.46
CA ALA A 244 -16.39 3.17 -3.49
C ALA A 244 -15.44 3.88 -2.52
N GLN A 245 -14.37 3.21 -2.08
CA GLN A 245 -13.33 3.81 -1.24
C GLN A 245 -12.55 4.87 -2.00
N VAL A 246 -12.21 4.63 -3.26
CA VAL A 246 -11.50 5.60 -4.11
C VAL A 246 -12.36 6.82 -4.39
N GLU A 247 -13.63 6.65 -4.73
CA GLU A 247 -14.56 7.77 -4.93
C GLU A 247 -14.77 8.58 -3.64
N LEU A 248 -14.87 7.91 -2.49
CA LEU A 248 -14.97 8.58 -1.19
C LEU A 248 -13.70 9.37 -0.88
N ALA A 249 -12.54 8.77 -1.06
CA ALA A 249 -11.24 9.40 -0.87
C ALA A 249 -11.07 10.61 -1.79
N ALA A 250 -11.38 10.46 -3.08
CA ALA A 250 -11.30 11.55 -4.06
C ALA A 250 -12.20 12.73 -3.68
N LYS A 251 -13.45 12.46 -3.29
CA LYS A 251 -14.40 13.49 -2.84
C LYS A 251 -13.92 14.21 -1.58
N ASN A 252 -13.42 13.47 -0.60
CA ASN A 252 -12.93 14.07 0.66
C ASN A 252 -11.62 14.85 0.44
N TRP A 253 -10.77 14.41 -0.49
CA TRP A 253 -9.57 15.12 -0.88
C TRP A 253 -9.90 16.44 -1.59
N ALA A 254 -10.82 16.41 -2.57
CA ALA A 254 -11.27 17.59 -3.31
C ALA A 254 -11.86 18.65 -2.36
N LYS A 255 -12.68 18.24 -1.39
CA LYS A 255 -13.20 19.16 -0.36
C LYS A 255 -12.13 19.84 0.48
N LYS A 256 -10.99 19.18 0.71
CA LYS A 256 -9.89 19.72 1.54
C LYS A 256 -8.94 20.61 0.74
N ASN A 257 -8.74 20.32 -0.55
CA ASN A 257 -7.68 20.90 -1.37
C ASN A 257 -8.20 21.69 -2.58
N GLY A 258 -9.49 21.62 -2.86
CA GLY A 258 -10.14 22.28 -3.99
C GLY A 258 -10.21 23.78 -3.83
N ASP A 259 -10.54 24.47 -4.92
CA ASP A 259 -10.46 25.94 -5.02
C ASP A 259 -11.50 26.71 -4.19
N GLY A 260 -12.33 26.00 -3.41
CA GLY A 260 -13.31 26.56 -2.47
C GLY A 260 -14.47 27.30 -3.15
N LYS A 261 -14.60 27.23 -4.47
CA LYS A 261 -15.68 27.88 -5.22
C LYS A 261 -16.89 26.96 -5.27
N PHE A 262 -18.00 27.40 -4.67
CA PHE A 262 -19.28 26.67 -4.66
C PHE A 262 -19.84 26.37 -6.08
N TRP A 263 -19.29 26.97 -7.14
CA TRP A 263 -19.75 26.83 -8.53
C TRP A 263 -18.84 26.02 -9.46
N THR A 264 -17.60 25.67 -9.06
CA THR A 264 -16.71 24.78 -9.84
C THR A 264 -16.99 23.31 -9.57
N GLY A 265 -17.63 23.01 -8.43
CA GLY A 265 -18.17 21.69 -8.08
C GLY A 265 -17.07 20.68 -7.78
N ASP A 266 -16.96 20.28 -6.50
CA ASP A 266 -16.03 19.25 -6.01
C ASP A 266 -16.06 17.93 -6.82
N ASP A 267 -17.09 17.71 -7.64
CA ASP A 267 -17.28 16.52 -8.46
C ASP A 267 -16.29 16.41 -9.63
N GLU A 268 -15.89 17.50 -10.30
CA GLU A 268 -14.92 17.41 -11.40
C GLU A 268 -13.49 17.15 -10.88
N GLU A 269 -13.10 17.82 -9.80
CA GLU A 269 -11.83 17.55 -9.11
C GLU A 269 -11.79 16.13 -8.54
N ALA A 270 -12.90 15.65 -7.96
CA ALA A 270 -13.00 14.27 -7.51
C ALA A 270 -12.83 13.28 -8.68
N LYS A 271 -13.48 13.51 -9.83
CA LYS A 271 -13.28 12.66 -11.03
C LYS A 271 -11.84 12.66 -11.51
N ALA A 272 -11.19 13.83 -11.57
CA ALA A 272 -9.77 13.94 -11.92
C ALA A 272 -8.89 13.15 -10.93
N ARG A 273 -9.18 13.27 -9.63
CA ARG A 273 -8.45 12.57 -8.57
C ARG A 273 -8.66 11.05 -8.61
N VAL A 274 -9.83 10.57 -9.04
CA VAL A 274 -10.05 9.13 -9.33
C VAL A 274 -9.16 8.66 -10.50
N LYS A 275 -9.01 9.47 -11.56
CA LYS A 275 -8.08 9.14 -12.67
C LYS A 275 -6.63 9.05 -12.17
N GLU A 276 -6.23 9.91 -11.23
CA GLU A 276 -4.90 9.82 -10.60
C GLU A 276 -4.70 8.54 -9.80
N TYR A 277 -5.70 8.10 -9.02
CA TYR A 277 -5.64 6.80 -8.33
C TYR A 277 -5.36 5.68 -9.34
N LEU A 278 -6.11 5.63 -10.45
CA LEU A 278 -5.95 4.59 -11.46
C LEU A 278 -4.58 4.62 -12.13
N LYS A 279 -4.01 5.83 -12.33
CA LYS A 279 -2.64 5.99 -12.85
C LYS A 279 -1.58 5.48 -11.87
N LEU A 280 -1.80 5.69 -10.57
CA LEU A 280 -0.84 5.36 -9.51
C LEU A 280 -0.88 3.88 -9.11
N TYR A 281 -2.08 3.30 -9.01
CA TYR A 281 -2.30 1.98 -8.44
C TYR A 281 -2.84 0.94 -9.44
N GLY A 282 -3.20 1.37 -10.66
CA GLY A 282 -3.86 0.50 -11.64
C GLY A 282 -5.34 0.33 -11.33
N SER A 283 -5.87 -0.89 -11.45
CA SER A 283 -7.30 -1.16 -11.21
C SER A 283 -7.68 -1.05 -9.73
N TYR A 284 -8.95 -0.73 -9.46
CA TYR A 284 -9.53 -0.88 -8.12
C TYR A 284 -9.35 -2.29 -7.58
N ARG A 285 -9.35 -2.43 -6.25
CA ARG A 285 -9.52 -3.75 -5.63
C ARG A 285 -10.89 -4.28 -6.00
N ILE A 286 -10.85 -5.32 -6.80
CA ILE A 286 -11.97 -6.18 -7.12
C ILE A 286 -12.21 -7.05 -5.89
N ALA A 287 -13.44 -7.09 -5.36
CA ALA A 287 -13.78 -8.02 -4.28
C ALA A 287 -13.36 -9.45 -4.68
N ASP A 288 -12.69 -10.13 -3.76
CA ASP A 288 -11.54 -10.97 -4.07
C ASP A 288 -11.83 -12.15 -5.03
N LEU A 289 -11.24 -12.09 -6.24
CA LEU A 289 -11.13 -13.18 -7.20
C LEU A 289 -10.52 -14.45 -6.57
N SER A 290 -9.67 -14.29 -5.55
CA SER A 290 -9.06 -15.38 -4.81
C SER A 290 -10.09 -16.15 -3.98
N GLU A 291 -11.08 -15.48 -3.40
CA GLU A 291 -12.17 -16.12 -2.65
C GLU A 291 -13.10 -16.89 -3.58
N LEU A 292 -13.43 -16.33 -4.75
CA LEU A 292 -14.17 -17.06 -5.79
C LEU A 292 -13.41 -18.29 -6.31
N LYS A 293 -12.09 -18.17 -6.49
CA LYS A 293 -11.22 -19.30 -6.88
C LYS A 293 -11.09 -20.35 -5.78
N LYS A 294 -11.02 -19.95 -4.50
CA LYS A 294 -11.01 -20.84 -3.34
C LYS A 294 -12.35 -21.56 -3.19
N LEU A 295 -13.47 -20.86 -3.36
CA LEU A 295 -14.81 -21.42 -3.37
C LEU A 295 -14.96 -22.44 -4.52
N ARG A 296 -14.58 -22.08 -5.75
CA ARG A 296 -14.53 -23.01 -6.90
C ARG A 296 -13.66 -24.23 -6.59
N LYS A 297 -12.49 -24.07 -5.97
CA LYS A 297 -11.60 -25.17 -5.59
C LYS A 297 -12.25 -26.07 -4.54
N LYS A 298 -12.88 -25.51 -3.50
CA LYS A 298 -13.64 -26.26 -2.50
C LYS A 298 -14.80 -27.05 -3.14
N LEU A 299 -15.54 -26.44 -4.07
CA LEU A 299 -16.64 -27.07 -4.82
C LEU A 299 -16.15 -28.16 -5.80
N LYS A 300 -14.97 -28.01 -6.41
CA LYS A 300 -14.38 -29.03 -7.31
C LYS A 300 -13.72 -30.18 -6.54
N SER A 301 -13.08 -29.91 -5.39
CA SER A 301 -12.40 -30.90 -4.55
C SER A 301 -13.35 -31.82 -3.79
N SER A 302 -14.62 -31.45 -3.63
CA SER A 302 -15.64 -32.30 -2.99
C SER A 302 -16.21 -33.38 -3.92
N GLY A 303 -15.81 -33.44 -5.20
CA GLY A 303 -16.35 -34.40 -6.16
C GLY A 303 -17.88 -34.28 -6.38
N GLY A 304 -18.50 -33.17 -5.95
CA GLY A 304 -19.95 -33.02 -5.91
C GLY A 304 -20.64 -33.53 -4.64
N GLY A 305 -19.94 -33.69 -3.51
CA GLY A 305 -20.60 -33.98 -2.23
C GLY A 305 -19.80 -33.49 -1.01
N LEU A 306 -20.40 -32.63 -0.18
CA LEU A 306 -20.00 -32.36 1.20
C LEU A 306 -21.24 -32.32 2.09
N SER A 307 -21.06 -32.74 3.34
CA SER A 307 -21.97 -33.58 4.13
C SER A 307 -23.12 -32.89 4.88
N LYS A 308 -24.25 -33.61 4.92
CA LYS A 308 -25.38 -33.66 5.89
C LYS A 308 -26.07 -32.36 6.36
N ASN A 309 -27.26 -32.21 5.76
CA ASN A 309 -28.56 -31.85 6.33
C ASN A 309 -28.86 -30.37 6.61
N GLU A 310 -29.77 -29.84 5.78
CA GLU A 310 -30.63 -28.65 5.96
C GLU A 310 -29.97 -27.26 5.96
N GLU A 311 -28.68 -27.14 6.26
CA GLU A 311 -27.91 -25.87 6.14
C GLU A 311 -27.48 -25.57 4.67
N ILE A 312 -27.44 -26.59 3.82
CA ILE A 312 -26.84 -26.58 2.47
C ILE A 312 -27.64 -25.74 1.43
N TYR A 313 -28.97 -25.70 1.51
CA TYR A 313 -29.77 -24.93 0.54
C TYR A 313 -29.66 -23.42 0.76
N LEU A 314 -29.58 -23.00 2.02
CA LEU A 314 -29.33 -21.61 2.41
C LEU A 314 -27.90 -21.20 2.02
N ASP A 315 -26.90 -22.03 2.32
CA ASP A 315 -25.50 -21.80 1.91
C ASP A 315 -25.32 -21.70 0.39
N ASN A 316 -26.01 -22.54 -0.39
CA ASN A 316 -25.93 -22.48 -1.86
C ASN A 316 -26.61 -21.24 -2.44
N SER A 317 -27.74 -20.82 -1.86
CA SER A 317 -28.46 -19.62 -2.30
C SER A 317 -27.70 -18.35 -1.91
N GLU A 318 -27.08 -18.32 -0.73
CA GLU A 318 -26.19 -17.25 -0.28
C GLU A 318 -24.90 -17.21 -1.08
N ALA A 319 -24.27 -18.36 -1.34
CA ALA A 319 -23.09 -18.45 -2.20
C ALA A 319 -23.39 -18.00 -3.64
N LEU A 320 -24.54 -18.39 -4.19
CA LEU A 320 -24.97 -17.96 -5.52
C LEU A 320 -25.29 -16.46 -5.56
N LEU A 321 -25.93 -15.92 -4.52
CA LEU A 321 -26.19 -14.49 -4.38
C LEU A 321 -24.88 -13.70 -4.30
N VAL A 322 -23.92 -14.15 -3.49
CA VAL A 322 -22.59 -13.55 -3.36
C VAL A 322 -21.83 -13.59 -4.68
N VAL A 323 -21.80 -14.74 -5.36
CA VAL A 323 -21.11 -14.91 -6.65
C VAL A 323 -21.75 -14.04 -7.73
N THR A 324 -23.08 -13.99 -7.80
CA THR A 324 -23.82 -13.19 -8.78
C THR A 324 -23.64 -11.70 -8.52
N THR A 325 -23.69 -11.27 -7.25
CA THR A 325 -23.48 -9.86 -6.86
C THR A 325 -22.05 -9.41 -7.11
N ALA A 326 -21.06 -10.24 -6.77
CA ALA A 326 -19.66 -9.96 -7.05
C ALA A 326 -19.39 -9.88 -8.56
N SER A 327 -19.92 -10.83 -9.34
CA SER A 327 -19.77 -10.82 -10.80
C SER A 327 -20.47 -9.63 -11.45
N GLN A 328 -21.64 -9.22 -10.95
CA GLN A 328 -22.34 -8.05 -11.46
C GLN A 328 -21.55 -6.78 -11.18
N THR A 329 -21.11 -6.59 -9.92
CA THR A 329 -20.27 -5.45 -9.51
C THR A 329 -18.99 -5.35 -10.36
N MET A 330 -18.41 -6.50 -10.70
CA MET A 330 -17.24 -6.56 -11.57
C MET A 330 -17.53 -6.19 -13.01
N LYS A 331 -18.63 -6.69 -13.57
CA LYS A 331 -19.07 -6.32 -14.91
C LYS A 331 -19.37 -4.83 -14.97
N ASP A 332 -19.99 -4.27 -13.95
CA ASP A 332 -20.26 -2.84 -13.87
C ASP A 332 -18.93 -2.05 -13.90
N GLY A 333 -17.92 -2.48 -13.12
CA GLY A 333 -16.58 -1.88 -13.18
C GLY A 333 -15.87 -2.04 -14.52
N LEU A 334 -16.05 -3.16 -15.23
CA LEU A 334 -15.49 -3.37 -16.57
C LEU A 334 -16.22 -2.51 -17.62
N ILE A 335 -17.54 -2.34 -17.48
CA ILE A 335 -18.34 -1.43 -18.30
C ILE A 335 -17.85 0.01 -18.11
N ASP A 336 -17.56 0.41 -16.88
CA ASP A 336 -17.00 1.74 -16.60
C ASP A 336 -15.63 1.92 -17.29
N VAL A 337 -14.75 0.92 -17.20
CA VAL A 337 -13.43 0.94 -17.86
C VAL A 337 -13.58 1.02 -19.39
N ILE A 338 -14.49 0.24 -19.97
CA ILE A 338 -14.78 0.29 -21.41
C ILE A 338 -15.29 1.67 -21.80
N THR A 339 -16.20 2.25 -21.00
CA THR A 339 -16.77 3.58 -21.25
C THR A 339 -15.69 4.66 -21.21
N ILE A 340 -14.78 4.62 -20.23
CA ILE A 340 -13.65 5.55 -20.13
C ILE A 340 -12.76 5.49 -21.39
N TYR A 341 -12.43 4.29 -21.88
CA TYR A 341 -11.61 4.17 -23.09
C TYR A 341 -12.37 4.60 -24.34
N GLN A 342 -13.70 4.41 -24.40
CA GLN A 342 -14.53 4.92 -25.49
C GLN A 342 -14.58 6.46 -25.48
N GLU A 343 -14.69 7.08 -24.30
CA GLU A 343 -14.61 8.52 -24.12
C GLU A 343 -13.23 9.05 -24.53
N ALA A 344 -12.15 8.40 -24.10
CA ALA A 344 -10.78 8.78 -24.50
C ALA A 344 -10.53 8.65 -26.02
N ILE A 345 -11.16 7.68 -26.68
CA ILE A 345 -11.14 7.57 -28.15
C ILE A 345 -11.85 8.76 -28.80
N THR A 346 -12.94 9.24 -28.22
CA THR A 346 -13.68 10.42 -28.70
C THR A 346 -12.85 11.68 -28.48
N GLU A 347 -12.36 11.89 -27.27
CA GLU A 347 -11.54 13.04 -26.88
C GLU A 347 -10.27 13.15 -27.74
N ALA A 348 -9.57 12.04 -27.99
CA ALA A 348 -8.39 12.03 -28.86
C ALA A 348 -8.70 12.58 -30.27
N LYS A 349 -9.88 12.28 -30.82
CA LYS A 349 -10.32 12.80 -32.13
C LYS A 349 -10.70 14.27 -32.05
N GLU A 350 -11.40 14.66 -31.00
CA GLU A 350 -11.83 16.06 -30.78
C GLU A 350 -10.61 16.97 -30.61
N VAL A 351 -9.63 16.59 -29.78
CA VAL A 351 -8.38 17.33 -29.58
C VAL A 351 -7.63 17.55 -30.89
N TRP A 352 -7.56 16.54 -31.77
CA TRP A 352 -6.93 16.71 -33.07
C TRP A 352 -7.69 17.69 -33.96
N VAL A 353 -9.02 17.58 -34.03
CA VAL A 353 -9.87 18.46 -34.84
C VAL A 353 -9.81 19.91 -34.36
N GLU A 354 -9.95 20.13 -33.05
CA GLU A 354 -9.89 21.45 -32.44
C GLU A 354 -8.49 22.06 -32.56
N GLY A 355 -7.44 21.27 -32.32
CA GLY A 355 -6.05 21.70 -32.49
C GLY A 355 -5.74 22.12 -33.92
N LEU A 356 -6.21 21.36 -34.90
CA LEU A 356 -6.04 21.69 -36.32
C LEU A 356 -6.85 22.94 -36.70
N GLN A 357 -8.07 23.10 -36.19
CA GLN A 357 -8.87 24.32 -36.40
C GLN A 357 -8.19 25.55 -35.79
N HIS A 358 -7.61 25.42 -34.59
CA HIS A 358 -6.88 26.50 -33.94
C HIS A 358 -5.62 26.87 -34.73
N ALA A 359 -4.86 25.88 -35.19
CA ALA A 359 -3.69 26.08 -36.02
C ALA A 359 -4.02 26.83 -37.32
N ARG A 360 -5.14 26.49 -37.98
CA ARG A 360 -5.65 27.23 -39.15
C ARG A 360 -6.03 28.67 -38.83
N SER A 361 -6.60 28.93 -37.65
CA SER A 361 -6.99 30.29 -37.24
C SER A 361 -5.79 31.21 -36.97
N ILE A 362 -4.64 30.64 -36.59
CA ILE A 362 -3.40 31.38 -36.33
C ILE A 362 -2.57 31.50 -37.61
N GLY A 363 -2.44 30.41 -38.37
CA GLY A 363 -1.65 30.32 -39.59
C GLY A 363 -2.41 30.78 -40.83
N THR A 364 -3.03 31.95 -40.81
CA THR A 364 -3.92 32.42 -41.91
C THR A 364 -3.22 32.59 -43.25
N GLU A 365 -1.90 32.77 -43.25
CA GLU A 365 -1.06 32.91 -44.44
C GLU A 365 -0.42 31.57 -44.89
N LEU A 366 -0.60 30.50 -44.14
CA LEU A 366 -0.05 29.17 -44.43
C LEU A 366 -1.07 28.31 -45.15
N ASN A 367 -0.61 27.48 -46.07
CA ASN A 367 -1.44 26.43 -46.64
C ASN A 367 -1.53 25.21 -45.69
N GLU A 368 -2.48 24.32 -45.94
CA GLU A 368 -2.76 23.17 -45.07
C GLU A 368 -1.53 22.28 -44.83
N SER A 369 -0.68 22.06 -45.85
CA SER A 369 0.54 21.25 -45.70
C SER A 369 1.54 21.92 -44.77
N GLU A 370 1.73 23.24 -44.90
CA GLU A 370 2.64 24.00 -44.06
C GLU A 370 2.19 24.02 -42.59
N ILE A 371 0.87 24.07 -42.34
CA ILE A 371 0.29 23.96 -41.01
C ILE A 371 0.56 22.57 -40.42
N ILE A 372 0.33 21.51 -41.19
CA ILE A 372 0.58 20.13 -40.76
C ILE A 372 2.07 19.88 -40.49
N ASP A 373 2.96 20.39 -41.35
CA ASP A 373 4.41 20.27 -41.18
C ASP A 373 4.90 21.02 -39.92
N ALA A 374 4.34 22.20 -39.64
CA ALA A 374 4.65 22.96 -38.43
C ALA A 374 4.19 22.23 -37.15
N LEU A 375 3.00 21.63 -37.16
CA LEU A 375 2.51 20.80 -36.06
C LEU A 375 3.37 19.53 -35.88
N ALA A 376 3.74 18.88 -36.98
CA ALA A 376 4.61 17.71 -36.96
C ALA A 376 6.01 18.01 -36.41
N ALA A 377 6.56 19.20 -36.71
CA ALA A 377 7.87 19.64 -36.21
C ALA A 377 7.93 19.76 -34.67
N VAL A 378 6.78 19.97 -34.02
CA VAL A 378 6.65 19.97 -32.55
C VAL A 378 6.08 18.66 -31.98
N GLY A 379 5.97 17.62 -32.81
CA GLY A 379 5.51 16.29 -32.43
C GLY A 379 3.99 16.11 -32.36
N ALA A 380 3.22 17.12 -32.75
CA ALA A 380 1.76 17.06 -32.81
C ALA A 380 1.30 16.52 -34.16
N THR A 381 1.13 15.20 -34.26
CA THR A 381 0.70 14.52 -35.49
C THR A 381 -0.59 13.75 -35.25
N GLU A 382 -1.36 13.48 -36.31
CA GLU A 382 -2.54 12.60 -36.21
C GLU A 382 -2.16 11.21 -35.71
N ALA A 383 -0.95 10.74 -36.05
CA ALA A 383 -0.41 9.47 -35.55
C ALA A 383 -0.27 9.50 -34.02
N SER A 384 0.41 10.51 -33.47
CA SER A 384 0.71 10.64 -32.04
C SER A 384 -0.48 11.05 -31.17
N ILE A 385 -1.44 11.82 -31.72
CA ILE A 385 -2.60 12.33 -30.98
C ILE A 385 -3.82 11.41 -31.12
N VAL A 386 -4.00 10.77 -32.26
CA VAL A 386 -5.22 10.00 -32.58
C VAL A 386 -4.90 8.52 -32.74
N THR A 387 -4.03 8.17 -33.68
CA THR A 387 -3.88 6.77 -34.13
C THR A 387 -3.29 5.88 -33.05
N GLU A 388 -2.14 6.25 -32.48
CA GLU A 388 -1.46 5.46 -31.45
C GLU A 388 -2.28 5.35 -30.15
N PRO A 389 -2.85 6.45 -29.61
CA PRO A 389 -3.74 6.36 -28.45
C PRO A 389 -4.97 5.47 -28.70
N ILE A 390 -5.65 5.61 -29.85
CA ILE A 390 -6.82 4.78 -30.17
C ILE A 390 -6.46 3.30 -30.27
N ILE A 391 -5.30 2.95 -30.84
CA ILE A 391 -4.84 1.55 -30.88
C ILE A 391 -4.68 1.02 -29.44
N PHE A 392 -4.00 1.77 -28.58
CA PHE A 392 -3.82 1.41 -27.18
C PHE A 392 -5.17 1.26 -26.45
N TYR A 393 -6.07 2.23 -26.58
CA TYR A 393 -7.40 2.19 -25.94
C TYR A 393 -8.23 1.00 -26.41
N LYS A 394 -8.23 0.68 -27.71
CA LYS A 394 -8.91 -0.50 -28.25
C LYS A 394 -8.34 -1.81 -27.70
N GLU A 395 -7.03 -1.88 -27.49
CA GLU A 395 -6.40 -3.04 -26.86
C GLU A 395 -6.88 -3.21 -25.41
N GLN A 396 -6.96 -2.12 -24.64
CA GLN A 396 -7.45 -2.16 -23.26
C GLN A 396 -8.94 -2.51 -23.18
N ILE A 397 -9.78 -1.98 -24.08
CA ILE A 397 -11.18 -2.38 -24.22
C ILE A 397 -11.28 -3.88 -24.47
N THR A 398 -10.45 -4.42 -25.37
CA THR A 398 -10.43 -5.86 -25.68
C THR A 398 -10.10 -6.69 -24.45
N LYS A 399 -9.10 -6.27 -23.66
CA LYS A 399 -8.73 -6.93 -22.39
C LYS A 399 -9.86 -6.88 -21.36
N ALA A 400 -10.55 -5.74 -21.24
CA ALA A 400 -11.69 -5.60 -20.34
C ALA A 400 -12.87 -6.51 -20.74
N ILE A 401 -13.16 -6.62 -22.04
CA ILE A 401 -14.18 -7.54 -22.58
C ILE A 401 -13.81 -8.99 -22.27
N GLN A 402 -12.58 -9.42 -22.59
CA GLN A 402 -12.10 -10.78 -22.33
C GLN A 402 -12.14 -11.16 -20.85
N LEU A 403 -11.85 -10.19 -19.98
CA LEU A 403 -11.96 -10.37 -18.53
C LEU A 403 -13.43 -10.55 -18.12
N GLY A 404 -14.35 -9.76 -18.67
CA GLY A 404 -15.79 -9.90 -18.45
C GLY A 404 -16.34 -11.26 -18.88
N GLU A 405 -15.92 -11.75 -20.04
CA GLU A 405 -16.25 -13.10 -20.54
C GLU A 405 -15.71 -14.21 -19.62
N SER A 406 -14.51 -14.01 -19.07
CA SER A 406 -13.92 -14.94 -18.10
C SER A 406 -14.74 -15.02 -16.81
N PHE A 407 -15.36 -13.91 -16.38
CA PHE A 407 -16.31 -13.91 -15.27
C PHE A 407 -17.60 -14.63 -15.59
N ASP A 408 -18.16 -14.39 -16.78
CA ASP A 408 -19.36 -15.11 -17.23
C ASP A 408 -19.16 -16.61 -17.23
N SER A 409 -18.02 -17.07 -17.73
CA SER A 409 -17.64 -18.47 -17.71
C SER A 409 -17.53 -19.00 -16.27
N LEU A 410 -16.88 -18.27 -15.37
CA LEU A 410 -16.73 -18.66 -13.96
C LEU A 410 -18.07 -18.75 -13.23
N VAL A 411 -18.96 -17.76 -13.42
CA VAL A 411 -20.30 -17.78 -12.81
C VAL A 411 -21.15 -18.92 -13.37
N SER A 412 -21.09 -19.16 -14.67
CA SER A 412 -21.78 -20.28 -15.31
C SER A 412 -21.31 -21.63 -14.77
N GLU A 413 -20.00 -21.81 -14.62
CA GLU A 413 -19.42 -23.01 -14.00
C GLU A 413 -19.90 -23.21 -12.55
N ILE A 414 -19.93 -22.14 -11.74
CA ILE A 414 -20.38 -22.20 -10.35
C ILE A 414 -21.87 -22.54 -10.28
N LYS A 415 -22.71 -21.87 -11.08
CA LYS A 415 -24.14 -22.16 -11.20
C LYS A 415 -24.40 -23.61 -11.56
N SER A 416 -23.72 -24.12 -12.61
CA SER A 416 -23.85 -25.52 -13.02
C SER A 416 -23.42 -26.50 -11.93
N GLY A 417 -22.39 -26.16 -11.14
CA GLY A 417 -21.97 -26.95 -9.98
C GLY A 417 -23.06 -27.01 -8.89
N ILE A 418 -23.65 -25.87 -8.55
CA ILE A 418 -24.75 -25.78 -7.58
C ILE A 418 -25.99 -26.54 -8.08
N ASP A 419 -26.37 -26.38 -9.34
CA ASP A 419 -27.54 -27.07 -9.92
C ASP A 419 -27.38 -28.60 -9.88
N LYS A 420 -26.18 -29.11 -10.17
CA LYS A 420 -25.87 -30.55 -10.06
C LYS A 420 -25.98 -31.05 -8.63
N LEU A 421 -25.55 -30.25 -7.65
CA LEU A 421 -25.69 -30.57 -6.23
C LEU A 421 -27.17 -30.65 -5.83
N VAL A 422 -27.96 -29.62 -6.17
CA VAL A 422 -29.40 -29.59 -5.90
C VAL A 422 -30.11 -30.79 -6.53
N GLN A 423 -29.73 -31.18 -7.75
CA GLN A 423 -30.32 -32.34 -8.42
C GLN A 423 -29.91 -33.67 -7.77
N SER A 424 -28.65 -33.80 -7.37
CA SER A 424 -28.16 -34.97 -6.62
C SER A 424 -28.93 -35.15 -5.31
N ASP A 425 -29.10 -34.06 -4.56
CA ASP A 425 -29.83 -34.05 -3.29
C ASP A 425 -31.31 -34.40 -3.48
N LYS A 426 -31.98 -33.84 -4.51
CA LYS A 426 -33.36 -34.22 -4.86
C LYS A 426 -33.49 -35.70 -5.18
N ASN A 427 -32.53 -36.26 -5.92
CA ASN A 427 -32.53 -37.68 -6.28
C ASN A 427 -32.31 -38.57 -5.03
N LEU A 428 -31.38 -38.20 -4.14
CA LEU A 428 -31.14 -38.91 -2.87
C LEU A 428 -32.35 -38.85 -1.94
N ALA A 429 -32.96 -37.68 -1.79
CA ALA A 429 -34.17 -37.51 -0.99
C ALA A 429 -35.34 -38.35 -1.54
N SER A 430 -35.46 -38.47 -2.86
CA SER A 430 -36.49 -39.29 -3.52
C SER A 430 -36.23 -40.80 -3.46
N GLN A 431 -35.07 -41.24 -2.96
CA GLN A 431 -34.74 -42.66 -2.74
C GLN A 431 -34.91 -43.09 -1.28
N LEU A 432 -35.05 -42.13 -0.36
CA LEU A 432 -35.17 -42.34 1.08
C LEU A 432 -36.63 -42.25 1.59
N PHE A 433 -37.57 -41.90 0.71
CA PHE A 433 -39.02 -41.91 0.89
C PHE A 433 -39.66 -42.61 -0.31
#